data_AF-A0A497EKM0-F1
#
_entry.id   AF-A0A497EKM0-F1
#
_cell.length_a   1.000
_cell.length_b   1.000
_cell.length_c   1.000
_cell.angle_alpha   90.00
_cell.angle_beta   90.00
_cell.angle_gamma   90.00
#
_symmetry.space_group_name_H-M   'P 1'
#
loop_
_entity.id
_entity.type
_entity.pdbx_description
1 polymer ?
#
loop_
_entity_poly.entity_id
_entity_poly.type
_entity_poly.pdbx_seq_one_letter_code
_entity_poly.pdbx_strand_id
1 'polypeptide(L)'
;MLLKYDFLPLAMAIASVPYFWKNRKNLSFIEVFSAVWLILAVLFYHIMSYKTPWLVVHIVAPLSLFGSIYVGRELFNLDKEALRFAFIFAAIATLVVSFHITYINYNDARNEELIYVQTQPGAVEIAETIKDLISEGRKVAVYVPGHHYWPLPWMLRHESVTFTAGGCPIGYDYVFTTMKEECEKKGYVPLKSYEFRVGFYFWKMAKGK
;
A
#
# COMPACT_ATOMS: atom_id res chain seq x y z
N MET A 1 -5.05 9.00 -6.82
CA MET A 1 -4.35 7.85 -7.42
C MET A 1 -3.94 8.01 -8.89
N LEU A 2 -4.83 7.93 -9.88
CA LEU A 2 -4.43 7.93 -11.32
C LEU A 2 -3.57 9.13 -11.73
N LEU A 3 -3.91 10.34 -11.27
CA LEU A 3 -3.14 11.55 -11.54
C LEU A 3 -1.74 11.54 -10.91
N LYS A 4 -1.55 10.81 -9.80
CA LYS A 4 -0.30 10.77 -9.04
C LYS A 4 0.66 9.71 -9.57
N TYR A 5 0.14 8.52 -9.89
CA TYR A 5 0.99 7.37 -10.24
C TYR A 5 0.88 6.95 -11.72
N ASP A 6 -0.27 7.14 -12.35
CA ASP A 6 -0.58 6.63 -13.70
C ASP A 6 -0.88 7.77 -14.70
N PHE A 7 -0.20 8.90 -14.54
CA PHE A 7 -0.46 10.12 -15.30
C PHE A 7 -0.17 9.96 -16.81
N LEU A 8 0.80 9.13 -17.19
CA LEU A 8 1.13 8.90 -18.59
C LEU A 8 0.00 8.17 -19.34
N PRO A 9 -0.46 6.98 -18.90
CA PRO A 9 -1.65 6.36 -19.46
C PRO A 9 -2.82 7.34 -19.52
N LEU A 10 -3.08 8.05 -18.41
CA LEU A 10 -4.20 9.00 -18.30
C LEU A 10 -4.13 10.09 -19.37
N ALA A 11 -2.97 10.74 -19.52
CA ALA A 11 -2.75 11.75 -20.52
C ALA A 11 -2.91 11.21 -21.95
N MET A 12 -2.39 10.01 -22.23
CA MET A 12 -2.52 9.37 -23.54
C MET A 12 -3.98 9.05 -23.88
N ALA A 13 -4.75 8.53 -22.92
CA ALA A 13 -6.16 8.24 -23.13
C ALA A 13 -6.96 9.52 -23.40
N ILE A 14 -6.72 10.59 -22.63
CA ILE A 14 -7.38 11.89 -22.84
C ILE A 14 -7.02 12.46 -24.22
N ALA A 15 -5.74 12.43 -24.59
CA ALA A 15 -5.27 12.90 -25.90
C ALA A 15 -5.88 12.13 -27.07
N SER A 16 -6.30 10.87 -26.84
CA SER A 16 -6.88 10.00 -27.86
C SER A 16 -8.37 10.27 -28.12
N VAL A 17 -9.10 10.91 -27.18
CA VAL A 17 -10.54 11.14 -27.29
C VAL A 17 -10.95 11.94 -28.55
N PRO A 18 -10.28 13.07 -28.90
CA PRO A 18 -10.66 13.84 -30.09
C PRO A 18 -10.49 13.04 -31.40
N TYR A 19 -9.43 12.23 -31.49
CA TYR A 19 -9.15 11.40 -32.66
C TYR A 19 -10.18 10.26 -32.79
N PHE A 20 -10.51 9.62 -31.68
CA PHE A 20 -11.58 8.62 -31.63
C PHE A 20 -12.93 9.22 -32.08
N TRP A 21 -13.27 10.41 -31.59
CA TRP A 21 -14.51 11.09 -31.96
C TRP A 21 -14.58 11.49 -33.44
N LYS A 22 -13.45 11.94 -34.00
CA LYS A 22 -13.32 12.29 -35.42
C LYS A 22 -13.50 11.06 -36.31
N ASN A 23 -12.95 9.91 -35.91
CA ASN A 23 -12.95 8.68 -36.69
C ASN A 23 -14.13 7.75 -36.36
N ARG A 24 -15.11 8.18 -35.56
CA ARG A 24 -16.22 7.34 -35.05
C ARG A 24 -17.04 6.59 -36.10
N LYS A 25 -17.02 7.05 -37.36
CA LYS A 25 -17.74 6.41 -38.48
C LYS A 25 -16.97 5.26 -39.14
N ASN A 26 -15.66 5.16 -38.87
CA ASN A 26 -14.77 4.17 -39.47
C ASN A 26 -13.76 3.67 -38.42
N LEU A 27 -14.27 3.00 -37.39
CA LEU A 27 -13.46 2.43 -36.31
C LEU A 27 -13.15 0.96 -36.59
N SER A 28 -11.92 0.57 -36.35
CA SER A 28 -11.52 -0.84 -36.32
C SER A 28 -12.08 -1.56 -35.09
N PHE A 29 -12.13 -2.89 -35.15
CA PHE A 29 -12.53 -3.72 -34.00
C PHE A 29 -11.73 -3.39 -32.72
N ILE A 30 -10.41 -3.18 -32.84
CA ILE A 30 -9.52 -2.89 -31.70
C ILE A 30 -9.84 -1.53 -31.07
N GLU A 31 -10.13 -0.50 -31.88
CA GLU A 31 -10.53 0.82 -31.39
C GLU A 31 -11.86 0.76 -30.63
N VAL A 32 -12.84 0.00 -31.14
CA VAL A 32 -14.12 -0.20 -30.45
C VAL A 32 -13.93 -1.02 -29.17
N PHE A 33 -13.19 -2.13 -29.24
CA PHE A 33 -12.92 -3.00 -28.10
C PHE A 33 -12.24 -2.24 -26.96
N SER A 34 -11.17 -1.51 -27.25
CA SER A 34 -10.44 -0.75 -26.23
C SER A 34 -11.30 0.34 -25.59
N ALA A 35 -12.11 1.05 -26.37
CA ALA A 35 -13.03 2.07 -25.85
C ALA A 35 -14.12 1.45 -24.96
N VAL A 36 -14.76 0.36 -25.41
CA VAL A 36 -15.79 -0.36 -24.64
C VAL A 36 -15.18 -0.94 -23.37
N TRP A 37 -14.01 -1.56 -23.45
CA TRP A 37 -13.31 -2.11 -22.29
C TRP A 37 -12.97 -1.01 -21.27
N LEU A 38 -12.46 0.13 -21.73
CA LEU A 38 -12.20 1.28 -20.86
C LEU A 38 -13.46 1.79 -20.17
N ILE A 39 -14.55 1.98 -20.91
CA ILE A 39 -15.82 2.46 -20.36
C ILE A 39 -16.37 1.46 -19.34
N LEU A 40 -16.42 0.18 -19.69
CA LEU A 40 -16.93 -0.87 -18.79
C LEU A 40 -16.07 -0.99 -17.54
N ALA A 41 -14.73 -0.94 -17.65
CA ALA A 41 -13.85 -0.97 -16.50
C ALA A 41 -14.10 0.22 -15.57
N VAL A 42 -14.13 1.44 -16.10
CA VAL A 42 -14.39 2.66 -15.30
C VAL A 42 -15.76 2.57 -14.61
N LEU A 43 -16.81 2.18 -15.33
CA LEU A 43 -18.16 2.06 -14.75
C LEU A 43 -18.21 0.97 -13.68
N PHE A 44 -17.66 -0.21 -13.95
CA PHE A 44 -17.66 -1.33 -13.01
C PHE A 44 -16.96 -0.97 -11.70
N TYR A 45 -15.73 -0.44 -11.78
CA TYR A 45 -14.96 -0.06 -10.59
C TYR A 45 -15.44 1.23 -9.92
N HIS A 46 -16.24 2.04 -10.61
CA HIS A 46 -16.95 3.17 -9.99
C HIS A 46 -18.13 2.70 -9.13
N ILE A 47 -18.90 1.73 -9.63
CA ILE A 47 -20.11 1.21 -8.96
C ILE A 47 -19.75 0.31 -7.76
N MET A 48 -18.62 -0.39 -7.82
CA MET A 48 -18.22 -1.31 -6.77
C MET A 48 -18.00 -0.61 -5.43
N SER A 49 -18.67 -1.10 -4.38
CA SER A 49 -18.61 -0.50 -3.03
C SER A 49 -17.26 -0.73 -2.34
N TYR A 50 -16.60 -1.86 -2.64
CA TYR A 50 -15.27 -2.17 -2.11
C TYR A 50 -14.20 -1.53 -2.99
N LYS A 51 -13.40 -0.62 -2.42
CA LYS A 51 -12.37 0.13 -3.13
C LYS A 51 -11.02 -0.10 -2.50
N THR A 52 -10.12 -0.72 -3.25
CA THR A 52 -8.73 -0.96 -2.85
C THR A 52 -7.77 -0.52 -3.94
N PRO A 53 -6.52 -0.16 -3.59
CA PRO A 53 -5.60 0.42 -4.55
C PRO A 53 -5.29 -0.50 -5.74
N TRP A 54 -5.18 -1.82 -5.53
CA TRP A 54 -4.88 -2.75 -6.63
C TRP A 54 -5.93 -2.79 -7.73
N LEU A 55 -7.17 -2.34 -7.48
CA LEU A 55 -8.21 -2.31 -8.50
C LEU A 55 -7.89 -1.35 -9.64
N VAL A 56 -7.01 -0.38 -9.40
CA VAL A 56 -6.60 0.59 -10.42
C VAL A 56 -5.98 -0.09 -11.64
N VAL A 57 -5.34 -1.25 -11.48
CA VAL A 57 -4.70 -1.98 -12.59
C VAL A 57 -5.70 -2.31 -13.69
N HIS A 58 -6.94 -2.61 -13.31
CA HIS A 58 -8.01 -2.95 -14.24
C HIS A 58 -8.56 -1.73 -14.98
N ILE A 59 -8.29 -0.51 -14.49
CA ILE A 59 -8.57 0.74 -15.20
C ILE A 59 -7.36 1.14 -16.04
N VAL A 60 -6.14 1.06 -15.50
CA VAL A 60 -4.91 1.50 -16.17
C VAL A 60 -4.61 0.66 -17.41
N ALA A 61 -4.91 -0.64 -17.39
CA ALA A 61 -4.71 -1.52 -18.54
C ALA A 61 -5.50 -1.10 -19.80
N PRO A 62 -6.86 -1.00 -19.78
CA PRO A 62 -7.61 -0.53 -20.94
C PRO A 62 -7.28 0.92 -21.28
N LEU A 63 -6.94 1.74 -20.29
CA LEU A 63 -6.61 3.14 -20.47
C LEU A 63 -5.29 3.30 -21.24
N SER A 64 -4.28 2.49 -20.93
CA SER A 64 -3.01 2.41 -21.65
C SER A 64 -3.22 1.91 -23.09
N LEU A 65 -4.03 0.86 -23.26
CA LEU A 65 -4.34 0.32 -24.58
C LEU A 65 -5.03 1.37 -25.46
N PHE A 66 -6.12 1.98 -24.96
CA PHE A 66 -6.85 3.02 -25.67
C PHE A 66 -5.96 4.22 -26.03
N GLY A 67 -5.16 4.69 -25.06
CA GLY A 67 -4.22 5.79 -25.26
C GLY A 67 -3.15 5.49 -26.32
N SER A 68 -2.63 4.25 -26.35
CA SER A 68 -1.56 3.86 -27.26
C SER A 68 -1.97 3.83 -28.74
N ILE A 69 -3.25 3.55 -29.05
CA ILE A 69 -3.71 3.38 -30.43
C ILE A 69 -3.55 4.67 -31.23
N TYR A 70 -3.89 5.83 -30.64
CA TYR A 70 -3.84 7.11 -31.34
C TYR A 70 -2.54 7.86 -31.06
N VAL A 71 -2.05 7.87 -29.80
CA VAL A 71 -0.76 8.48 -29.49
C VAL A 71 0.36 7.76 -30.21
N GLY A 72 0.32 6.44 -30.32
CA GLY A 72 1.33 5.66 -31.04
C GLY A 72 1.44 6.06 -32.52
N ARG A 73 0.31 6.25 -33.22
CA ARG A 73 0.31 6.72 -34.63
C ARG A 73 1.00 8.07 -34.79
N GLU A 74 0.76 9.00 -33.87
CA GLU A 74 1.32 10.35 -33.91
C GLU A 74 2.76 10.42 -33.37
N LEU A 75 3.15 9.50 -32.48
CA LEU A 75 4.49 9.43 -31.91
C LEU A 75 5.53 9.08 -32.97
N PHE A 76 5.17 8.26 -33.97
CA PHE A 76 6.06 7.92 -35.09
C PHE A 76 6.07 8.97 -36.21
N ASN A 77 5.25 10.03 -36.11
CA ASN A 77 5.27 11.11 -37.07
C ASN A 77 6.48 12.02 -36.84
N LEU A 78 7.37 12.09 -37.83
CA LEU A 78 8.63 12.84 -37.78
C LEU A 78 8.43 14.37 -37.67
N ASP A 79 7.24 14.88 -37.95
CA ASP A 79 6.94 16.30 -37.79
C ASP A 79 6.54 16.68 -36.35
N LYS A 80 6.22 15.70 -35.51
CA LYS A 80 5.72 15.92 -34.13
C LYS A 80 6.79 15.70 -33.06
N GLU A 81 7.89 16.43 -33.15
CA GLU A 81 9.02 16.30 -32.20
C GLU A 81 8.61 16.63 -30.76
N ALA A 82 7.84 17.70 -30.56
CA ALA A 82 7.38 18.11 -29.23
C ALA A 82 6.55 17.01 -28.52
N LEU A 83 5.70 16.29 -29.27
CA LEU A 83 4.92 15.17 -28.72
C LEU A 83 5.84 14.01 -28.29
N ARG A 84 6.86 13.70 -29.11
CA ARG A 84 7.85 12.67 -28.79
C ARG A 84 8.65 13.00 -27.54
N PHE A 85 9.17 14.23 -27.45
CA PHE A 85 9.88 14.67 -26.24
C PHE A 85 8.99 14.65 -25.01
N ALA A 86 7.74 15.11 -25.11
CA ALA A 86 6.77 15.07 -24.01
C ALA A 86 6.48 13.63 -23.57
N PHE A 87 6.30 12.70 -24.51
CA PHE A 87 6.09 11.28 -24.23
C PHE A 87 7.31 10.65 -23.54
N ILE A 88 8.53 10.86 -24.07
CA ILE A 88 9.76 10.34 -23.47
C ILE A 88 9.93 10.86 -22.05
N PHE A 89 9.74 12.17 -21.85
CA PHE A 89 9.81 12.79 -20.52
C PHE A 89 8.79 12.16 -19.57
N ALA A 90 7.53 12.02 -20.00
CA ALA A 90 6.48 11.42 -19.19
C ALA A 90 6.78 9.93 -18.88
N ALA A 91 7.31 9.17 -19.83
CA ALA A 91 7.71 7.77 -19.64
C ALA A 91 8.86 7.63 -18.62
N ILE A 92 9.87 8.49 -18.71
CA ILE A 92 10.96 8.54 -17.72
C ILE A 92 10.39 8.92 -16.34
N ALA A 93 9.53 9.94 -16.27
CA ALA A 93 8.90 10.35 -15.03
C ALA A 93 8.07 9.21 -14.42
N THR A 94 7.31 8.47 -15.22
CA THR A 94 6.54 7.30 -14.76
C THR A 94 7.48 6.24 -14.21
N LEU A 95 8.58 5.92 -14.91
CA LEU A 95 9.58 4.96 -14.44
C LEU A 95 10.18 5.38 -13.10
N VAL A 96 10.53 6.66 -12.94
CA VAL A 96 11.10 7.20 -11.70
C VAL A 96 10.09 7.10 -10.55
N VAL A 97 8.83 7.49 -10.78
CA VAL A 97 7.76 7.38 -9.77
C VAL A 97 7.53 5.92 -9.40
N SER A 98 7.42 5.02 -10.37
CA SER A 98 7.26 3.58 -10.12
C SER A 98 8.42 3.02 -9.31
N PHE A 99 9.66 3.33 -9.69
CA PHE A 99 10.85 2.88 -8.96
C PHE A 99 10.87 3.41 -7.51
N HIS A 100 10.57 4.69 -7.33
CA HIS A 100 10.56 5.31 -6.01
C HIS A 100 9.53 4.68 -5.08
N ILE A 101 8.29 4.49 -5.56
CA ILE A 101 7.23 3.86 -4.76
C ILE A 101 7.53 2.38 -4.47
N THR A 102 8.05 1.64 -5.45
CA THR A 102 8.31 0.20 -5.29
C THR A 102 9.51 -0.13 -4.41
N TYR A 103 10.57 0.69 -4.43
CA TYR A 103 11.84 0.34 -3.78
C TYR A 103 12.26 1.28 -2.66
N ILE A 104 11.80 2.53 -2.65
CA ILE A 104 12.21 3.53 -1.65
C ILE A 104 11.10 3.71 -0.61
N ASN A 105 9.89 4.06 -1.05
CA ASN A 105 8.76 4.35 -0.16
C ASN A 105 7.82 3.16 0.05
N TYR A 106 8.23 1.93 -0.25
CA TYR A 106 7.37 0.72 -0.35
C TYR A 106 6.56 0.36 0.91
N ASN A 107 6.87 0.95 2.06
CA ASN A 107 6.19 0.71 3.33
C ASN A 107 5.40 1.92 3.86
N ASP A 108 5.41 3.08 3.17
CA ASP A 108 4.71 4.29 3.61
C ASP A 108 3.22 4.25 3.23
N ALA A 109 2.46 3.42 3.94
CA ALA A 109 1.01 3.33 3.78
C ALA A 109 0.25 4.57 4.30
N ARG A 110 0.94 5.55 4.91
CA ARG A 110 0.33 6.77 5.44
C ARG A 110 0.24 7.85 4.38
N ASN A 111 1.30 8.03 3.60
CA ASN A 111 1.38 9.08 2.59
C ASN A 111 1.17 8.56 1.16
N GLU A 112 1.32 7.26 0.92
CA GLU A 112 1.18 6.65 -0.41
C GLU A 112 -0.12 5.86 -0.55
N GLU A 113 -1.10 6.44 -1.25
CA GLU A 113 -2.39 5.78 -1.55
C GLU A 113 -2.27 4.42 -2.25
N LEU A 114 -1.17 4.17 -2.98
CA LEU A 114 -0.95 2.91 -3.70
C LEU A 114 -0.53 1.77 -2.75
N ILE A 115 0.04 2.12 -1.60
CA ILE A 115 0.63 1.17 -0.66
C ILE A 115 -0.45 0.69 0.30
N TYR A 116 -0.90 -0.54 0.07
CA TYR A 116 -1.85 -1.21 0.95
C TYR A 116 -1.16 -2.35 1.69
N VAL A 117 -0.45 -2.02 2.76
CA VAL A 117 0.22 -3.00 3.62
C VAL A 117 -0.35 -2.91 5.03
N GLN A 118 -0.86 -4.03 5.54
CA GLN A 118 -1.49 -4.07 6.87
C GLN A 118 -0.47 -4.01 8.02
N THR A 119 0.81 -4.24 7.76
CA THR A 119 1.86 -4.39 8.78
C THR A 119 2.97 -3.38 8.52
N GLN A 120 3.25 -2.52 9.50
CA GLN A 120 4.32 -1.53 9.44
C GLN A 120 5.66 -2.12 9.90
N PRO A 121 6.81 -1.49 9.59
CA PRO A 121 8.13 -1.94 10.06
C PRO A 121 8.19 -2.15 11.58
N GLY A 122 7.43 -1.35 12.35
CA GLY A 122 7.35 -1.50 13.81
C GLY A 122 6.87 -2.87 14.27
N ALA A 123 6.08 -3.61 13.49
CA ALA A 123 5.73 -4.99 13.82
C ALA A 123 6.93 -5.95 13.77
N VAL A 124 7.83 -5.74 12.81
CA VAL A 124 9.09 -6.50 12.69
C VAL A 124 10.01 -6.12 13.84
N GLU A 125 10.17 -4.82 14.14
CA GLU A 125 10.95 -4.34 15.28
C GLU A 125 10.48 -4.92 16.61
N ILE A 126 9.15 -5.00 16.83
CA ILE A 126 8.59 -5.63 18.03
C ILE A 126 8.99 -7.11 18.08
N ALA A 127 8.86 -7.86 16.99
CA ALA A 127 9.21 -9.28 16.97
C ALA A 127 10.71 -9.51 17.23
N GLU A 128 11.58 -8.72 16.63
CA GLU A 128 13.03 -8.77 16.89
C GLU A 128 13.34 -8.43 18.35
N THR A 129 12.75 -7.35 18.88
CA THR A 129 12.93 -6.96 20.29
C THR A 129 12.46 -8.06 21.25
N ILE A 130 11.35 -8.74 20.94
CA ILE A 130 10.84 -9.85 21.75
C ILE A 130 11.81 -11.04 21.71
N LYS A 131 12.35 -11.38 20.54
CA LYS A 131 13.36 -12.45 20.39
C LYS A 131 14.61 -12.17 21.21
N ASP A 132 15.12 -10.94 21.13
CA ASP A 132 16.31 -10.54 21.90
C ASP A 132 16.06 -10.70 23.40
N LEU A 133 14.93 -10.20 23.90
CA LEU A 133 14.55 -10.32 25.32
C LEU A 133 14.42 -11.78 25.76
N ILE A 134 13.86 -12.65 24.93
CA ILE A 134 13.74 -14.08 25.23
C ILE A 134 15.11 -14.75 25.25
N SER A 135 16.01 -14.38 24.32
CA SER A 135 17.38 -14.90 24.30
C SER A 135 18.17 -14.50 25.54
N GLU A 136 17.84 -13.36 26.16
CA GLU A 136 18.37 -12.91 27.46
C GLU A 136 17.71 -13.61 28.66
N GLY A 137 16.77 -14.53 28.44
CA GLY A 137 16.05 -15.25 29.48
C GLY A 137 14.92 -14.47 30.14
N ARG A 138 14.44 -13.38 29.52
CA ARG A 138 13.32 -12.58 30.03
C ARG A 138 11.98 -13.21 29.69
N LYS A 139 11.03 -13.12 30.61
CA LYS A 139 9.63 -13.52 30.39
C LYS A 139 8.87 -12.39 29.70
N VAL A 140 8.40 -12.65 28.48
CA VAL A 140 7.68 -11.66 27.67
C VAL A 140 6.25 -12.09 27.38
N ALA A 141 5.30 -11.16 27.49
CA ALA A 141 3.93 -11.35 27.04
C ALA A 141 3.49 -10.26 26.06
N VAL A 142 2.59 -10.64 25.15
CA VAL A 142 1.88 -9.73 24.25
C VAL A 142 0.41 -9.71 24.67
N TYR A 143 -0.08 -8.56 25.09
CA TYR A 143 -1.46 -8.36 25.52
C TYR A 143 -2.17 -7.37 24.60
N VAL A 144 -3.17 -7.84 23.85
CA VAL A 144 -3.98 -6.98 22.98
C VAL A 144 -5.43 -7.46 23.01
N PRO A 145 -6.38 -6.65 23.50
CA PRO A 145 -7.80 -6.95 23.43
C PRO A 145 -8.26 -7.21 21.99
N GLY A 146 -9.23 -8.11 21.82
CA GLY A 146 -9.76 -8.47 20.50
C GLY A 146 -8.79 -9.24 19.58
N HIS A 147 -7.66 -9.72 20.13
CA HIS A 147 -6.66 -10.52 19.38
C HIS A 147 -6.01 -9.80 18.19
N HIS A 148 -5.96 -8.46 18.22
CA HIS A 148 -5.37 -7.64 17.15
C HIS A 148 -3.82 -7.61 17.15
N TYR A 149 -3.17 -8.69 17.57
CA TYR A 149 -1.71 -8.82 17.63
C TYR A 149 -1.08 -9.51 16.40
N TRP A 150 -1.88 -9.96 15.42
CA TRP A 150 -1.33 -10.49 14.16
C TRP A 150 -0.58 -9.40 13.37
N PRO A 151 0.63 -9.67 12.85
CA PRO A 151 1.19 -11.00 12.58
C PRO A 151 2.23 -11.53 13.60
N LEU A 152 2.32 -10.96 14.81
CA LEU A 152 3.32 -11.35 15.81
C LEU A 152 3.36 -12.87 16.10
N PRO A 153 2.23 -13.59 16.24
CA PRO A 153 2.27 -15.04 16.47
C PRO A 153 3.02 -15.82 15.38
N TRP A 154 2.95 -15.38 14.12
CA TRP A 154 3.69 -16.02 13.03
C TRP A 154 5.19 -15.73 13.08
N MET A 155 5.55 -14.47 13.37
CA MET A 155 6.95 -14.04 13.45
C MET A 155 7.69 -14.65 14.65
N LEU A 156 6.94 -14.96 15.72
CA LEU A 156 7.41 -15.49 16.99
C LEU A 156 7.04 -16.96 17.18
N ARG A 157 6.65 -17.68 16.11
CA ARG A 157 6.11 -19.06 16.19
C ARG A 157 7.04 -20.10 16.82
N HIS A 158 8.34 -19.80 16.89
CA HIS A 158 9.37 -20.66 17.47
C HIS A 158 9.86 -20.18 18.83
N GLU A 159 9.27 -19.10 19.35
CA GLU A 159 9.64 -18.50 20.63
C GLU A 159 8.57 -18.77 21.68
N SER A 160 8.96 -18.89 22.94
CA SER A 160 8.03 -19.05 24.06
C SER A 160 7.44 -17.71 24.49
N VAL A 161 6.51 -17.17 23.69
CA VAL A 161 5.81 -15.90 23.95
C VAL A 161 4.35 -16.16 24.32
N THR A 162 3.87 -15.54 25.40
CA THR A 162 2.45 -15.61 25.76
C THR A 162 1.66 -14.54 25.03
N PHE A 163 0.59 -14.94 24.33
CA PHE A 163 -0.38 -14.02 23.72
C PHE A 163 -1.70 -14.06 24.51
N THR A 164 -2.20 -12.91 24.94
CA THR A 164 -3.46 -12.82 25.69
C THR A 164 -4.33 -11.65 25.26
N ALA A 165 -5.64 -11.79 25.43
CA ALA A 165 -6.64 -10.73 25.26
C ALA A 165 -7.45 -10.48 26.55
N GLY A 166 -7.25 -11.29 27.60
CA GLY A 166 -8.08 -11.32 28.80
C GLY A 166 -7.69 -10.35 29.93
N GLY A 167 -6.85 -9.36 29.65
CA GLY A 167 -6.35 -8.37 30.61
C GLY A 167 -4.83 -8.34 30.70
N CYS A 168 -4.28 -7.27 31.28
CA CYS A 168 -2.83 -7.13 31.42
C CYS A 168 -2.23 -8.23 32.31
N PRO A 169 -1.31 -9.08 31.80
CA PRO A 169 -0.78 -10.21 32.56
C PRO A 169 0.24 -9.76 33.61
N ILE A 170 0.27 -10.45 34.76
CA ILE A 170 1.24 -10.23 35.84
C ILE A 170 2.29 -11.36 35.81
N GLY A 171 3.52 -11.06 36.23
CA GLY A 171 4.59 -12.05 36.36
C GLY A 171 5.53 -12.15 35.15
N TYR A 172 5.40 -11.22 34.20
CA TYR A 172 6.30 -11.07 33.05
C TYR A 172 7.26 -9.91 33.32
N ASP A 173 8.48 -10.01 32.78
CA ASP A 173 9.46 -8.92 32.85
C ASP A 173 9.07 -7.79 31.90
N TYR A 174 8.53 -8.15 30.73
CA TYR A 174 8.07 -7.21 29.71
C TYR A 174 6.68 -7.59 29.18
N VAL A 175 5.85 -6.56 28.94
CA VAL A 175 4.55 -6.70 28.30
C VAL A 175 4.48 -5.75 27.10
N PHE A 176 4.16 -6.29 25.93
CA PHE A 176 3.85 -5.52 24.73
C PHE A 176 2.33 -5.38 24.61
N THR A 177 1.82 -4.15 24.64
CA THR A 177 0.37 -3.91 24.72
C THR A 177 -0.09 -2.65 24.01
N THR A 178 -1.36 -2.63 23.58
CA THR A 178 -2.06 -1.42 23.16
C THR A 178 -2.76 -0.71 24.33
N MET A 179 -3.00 -1.43 25.44
CA MET A 179 -3.66 -0.96 26.65
C MET A 179 -2.63 -0.48 27.69
N LYS A 180 -1.94 0.61 27.37
CA LYS A 180 -0.89 1.20 28.22
C LYS A 180 -1.39 1.45 29.65
N GLU A 181 -2.49 2.18 29.80
CA GLU A 181 -3.00 2.63 31.11
C GLU A 181 -3.41 1.45 32.01
N GLU A 182 -3.93 0.37 31.43
CA GLU A 182 -4.29 -0.82 32.19
C GLU A 182 -3.05 -1.50 32.78
N CYS A 183 -1.98 -1.61 31.98
CA CYS A 183 -0.72 -2.18 32.45
C CYS A 183 0.03 -1.26 33.43
N GLU A 184 -0.10 0.07 33.31
CA GLU A 184 0.44 1.01 34.30
C GLU A 184 -0.20 0.80 35.68
N LYS A 185 -1.52 0.61 35.74
CA LYS A 185 -2.24 0.26 36.98
C LYS A 185 -1.79 -1.08 37.59
N LYS A 186 -1.17 -1.95 36.80
CA LYS A 186 -0.61 -3.24 37.24
C LYS A 186 0.87 -3.17 37.60
N GLY A 187 1.46 -1.97 37.62
CA GLY A 187 2.84 -1.74 38.03
C GLY A 187 3.86 -1.86 36.90
N TYR A 188 3.45 -1.82 35.63
CA TYR A 188 4.40 -1.74 34.51
C TYR A 188 4.68 -0.29 34.10
N VAL A 189 5.91 -0.01 33.68
CA VAL A 189 6.37 1.30 33.23
C VAL A 189 6.56 1.30 31.72
N PRO A 190 6.03 2.29 30.98
CA PRO A 190 6.23 2.40 29.53
C PRO A 190 7.68 2.75 29.18
N LEU A 191 8.25 2.06 28.19
CA LEU A 191 9.63 2.30 27.73
C LEU A 191 9.70 2.89 26.33
N LYS A 192 9.02 2.26 25.35
CA LYS A 192 9.05 2.66 23.94
C LYS A 192 7.71 2.31 23.29
N SER A 193 7.24 3.18 22.39
CA SER A 193 6.11 2.88 21.50
C SER A 193 6.60 2.43 20.12
N TYR A 194 5.81 1.59 19.48
CA TYR A 194 6.03 1.06 18.13
C TYR A 194 4.75 1.23 17.33
N GLU A 195 4.85 1.76 16.12
CA GLU A 195 3.72 1.79 15.20
C GLU A 195 3.58 0.42 14.52
N PHE A 196 2.56 -0.33 14.91
CA PHE A 196 2.32 -1.68 14.43
C PHE A 196 1.54 -1.67 13.11
N ARG A 197 0.58 -0.76 13.02
CA ARG A 197 -0.18 -0.39 11.81
C ARG A 197 -0.38 1.12 11.83
N VAL A 198 -0.72 1.72 10.69
CA VAL A 198 -1.00 3.16 10.61
C VAL A 198 -2.03 3.54 11.68
N GLY A 199 -1.61 4.35 12.66
CA GLY A 199 -2.47 4.78 13.78
C GLY A 199 -2.71 3.75 14.90
N PHE A 200 -2.08 2.58 14.86
CA PHE A 200 -2.21 1.51 15.86
C PHE A 200 -0.86 1.22 16.53
N TYR A 201 -0.74 1.56 17.81
CA TYR A 201 0.53 1.58 18.52
C TYR A 201 0.61 0.51 19.62
N PHE A 202 1.77 -0.14 19.70
CA PHE A 202 2.14 -0.99 20.82
C PHE A 202 3.11 -0.26 21.73
N TRP A 203 2.99 -0.53 23.02
CA TRP A 203 3.92 -0.08 24.05
C TRP A 203 4.70 -1.27 24.57
N LYS A 204 6.03 -1.16 24.56
CA LYS A 204 6.92 -2.01 25.37
C LYS A 204 6.87 -1.48 26.79
N MET A 205 6.31 -2.29 27.68
CA MET A 205 6.19 -2.01 29.10
C MET A 205 7.15 -2.92 29.86
N ALA A 206 7.86 -2.41 30.87
CA ALA A 206 8.72 -3.20 31.75
C ALA A 206 8.13 -3.25 33.16
N LYS A 207 8.34 -4.36 33.87
CA LYS A 207 7.90 -4.49 35.25
C LYS A 207 8.58 -3.42 36.11
N GLY A 208 7.78 -2.64 36.85
CA GLY A 208 8.27 -1.68 37.83
C GLY A 208 9.10 -2.38 38.92
N LYS A 209 10.10 -1.66 39.44
CA LYS A 209 10.88 -2.11 40.59
C LYS A 209 10.02 -2.16 41.85
#